data_AF-A0A3M2FR65-F1
#
_entry.id   AF-A0A3M2FR65-F1
#
_cell.length_a   1.000
_cell.length_b   1.000
_cell.length_c   1.000
_cell.angle_alpha   90.00
_cell.angle_beta   90.00
_cell.angle_gamma   90.00
#
_symmetry.space_group_name_H-M   'P 1'
#
loop_
_entity.id
_entity.type
_entity.pdbx_description
1 polymer ?
#
loop_
_entity_poly.entity_id
_entity_poly.type
_entity_poly.pdbx_seq_one_letter_code
_entity_poly.pdbx_strand_id
1 'polypeptide(L)'
;MDDIMPLFELETVQLGDVKGQGYAFTRRTVFGKAFQGIIFLEDEERLEDLKEQDELLYNGTVYHQRRSREPRKAEESFPVEITDVTSTGMGERIAFEAVEHP
;
A
#
# COMPACT_ATOMS: atom_id res chain seq x y z
N MET A 1 -6.86 -12.53 24.84
CA MET A 1 -6.26 -12.70 23.51
C MET A 1 -6.63 -11.44 22.76
N ASP A 2 -5.70 -10.47 22.76
CA ASP A 2 -5.87 -9.18 22.08
C ASP A 2 -5.78 -9.44 20.56
N ASP A 3 -6.92 -9.78 19.96
CA ASP A 3 -7.10 -9.73 18.51
C ASP A 3 -7.37 -8.27 18.12
N ILE A 4 -6.39 -7.39 18.36
CA ILE A 4 -6.43 -5.99 17.92
C ILE A 4 -5.58 -5.88 16.65
N MET A 5 -5.99 -6.59 15.61
CA MET A 5 -5.74 -6.15 14.26
C MET A 5 -7.07 -5.69 13.70
N PRO A 6 -7.35 -4.37 13.64
CA PRO A 6 -8.42 -3.92 12.76
C PRO A 6 -8.08 -4.47 11.37
N LEU A 7 -8.94 -5.36 10.87
CA LEU A 7 -8.86 -5.96 9.55
C LEU A 7 -8.69 -4.82 8.54
N PHE A 8 -7.49 -4.64 8.00
CA PHE A 8 -7.32 -3.76 6.87
C PHE A 8 -8.08 -4.40 5.71
N GLU A 9 -9.17 -3.74 5.31
CA GLU A 9 -9.97 -4.19 4.19
C GLU A 9 -9.24 -3.82 2.90
N LEU A 10 -9.26 -4.76 1.94
CA LEU A 10 -8.83 -4.49 0.59
C LEU A 10 -9.85 -3.54 -0.04
N GLU A 11 -9.37 -2.40 -0.50
CA GLU A 11 -10.17 -1.41 -1.21
C GLU A 11 -9.65 -1.30 -2.64
N THR A 12 -10.45 -0.76 -3.55
CA THR A 12 -9.95 -0.43 -4.89
C THR A 12 -8.97 0.73 -4.76
N VAL A 13 -7.74 0.52 -5.21
CA VAL A 13 -6.65 1.51 -5.15
C VAL A 13 -5.93 1.54 -6.50
N GLN A 14 -5.10 2.57 -6.68
CA GLN A 14 -4.29 2.75 -7.87
C GLN A 14 -2.82 2.95 -7.47
N LEU A 15 -1.93 2.30 -8.21
CA LEU A 15 -0.49 2.47 -8.12
C LEU A 15 0.02 2.83 -9.51
N GLY A 16 0.60 4.01 -9.67
CA GLY A 16 0.93 4.53 -11.01
C GLY A 16 -0.34 4.63 -11.87
N ASP A 17 -0.32 4.00 -13.05
CA ASP A 17 -1.50 3.91 -13.94
C ASP A 17 -2.35 2.64 -13.72
N VAL A 18 -1.93 1.77 -12.79
CA VAL A 18 -2.50 0.44 -12.61
C VAL A 18 -3.48 0.41 -11.44
N LYS A 19 -4.67 -0.14 -11.66
CA LYS A 19 -5.67 -0.38 -10.63
C LYS A 19 -5.57 -1.79 -10.05
N GLY A 20 -5.78 -1.88 -8.74
CA GLY A 20 -5.77 -3.13 -8.00
C GLY A 20 -6.57 -3.07 -6.71
N GLN A 21 -6.46 -4.12 -5.92
CA GLN A 21 -7.09 -4.24 -4.61
C GLN A 21 -6.01 -4.11 -3.53
N GLY A 22 -6.14 -3.20 -2.58
CA GLY A 22 -5.06 -2.96 -1.63
C GLY A 22 -5.36 -1.89 -0.61
N TYR A 23 -4.34 -1.56 0.17
CA TYR A 23 -4.36 -0.50 1.16
C TYR A 23 -2.95 -0.10 1.54
N ALA A 24 -2.81 1.10 2.11
CA ALA A 24 -1.62 1.51 2.83
C ALA A 24 -1.94 1.73 4.31
N PHE A 25 -0.92 1.74 5.16
CA PHE A 25 -1.04 2.07 6.56
C PHE A 25 0.16 2.87 7.02
N THR A 26 -0.05 3.67 8.05
CA THR A 26 1.03 4.45 8.65
C THR A 26 1.88 3.58 9.54
N ARG A 27 3.20 3.63 9.36
CA ARG A 27 4.18 2.99 10.23
C ARG A 27 5.04 4.06 10.89
N ARG A 28 5.28 3.91 12.20
CA ARG A 28 6.26 4.74 12.91
C ARG A 28 7.65 4.18 12.69
N THR A 29 8.56 5.03 12.23
CA THR A 29 9.98 4.72 12.08
C THR A 29 10.78 5.57 13.07
N VAL A 30 12.08 5.28 13.22
CA VAL A 30 12.98 6.12 14.03
C VAL A 30 13.17 7.52 13.44
N PHE A 31 12.89 7.69 12.15
CA PHE A 31 13.02 8.94 11.40
C PHE A 31 11.71 9.73 11.29
N GLY A 32 10.59 9.17 11.76
CA GLY A 32 9.29 9.84 11.71
C GLY A 32 8.15 8.91 11.37
N LYS A 33 7.28 9.37 10.47
CA LYS A 33 6.16 8.59 9.95
C LYS A 33 6.52 8.15 8.53
N ALA A 34 6.19 6.91 8.22
CA ALA A 34 6.30 6.34 6.89
C ALA A 34 4.96 5.70 6.52
N PHE A 35 4.78 5.44 5.24
CA PHE A 35 3.65 4.66 4.75
C PHE A 35 4.16 3.33 4.22
N GLN A 36 3.42 2.27 4.49
CA GLN A 36 3.70 0.95 3.95
C GLN A 36 2.37 0.35 3.49
N GLY A 37 2.38 -0.39 2.40
CA GLY A 37 1.15 -0.95 1.87
C GLY A 37 1.36 -2.18 1.02
N ILE A 38 0.23 -2.75 0.63
CA ILE A 38 0.16 -3.86 -0.30
C ILE A 38 -0.91 -3.57 -1.35
N ILE A 39 -0.63 -3.96 -2.58
CA ILE A 39 -1.60 -3.99 -3.67
C ILE A 39 -1.54 -5.36 -4.34
N PHE A 40 -2.71 -5.89 -4.66
CA PHE A 40 -2.91 -7.11 -5.41
C PHE A 40 -3.35 -6.75 -6.83
N LEU A 41 -2.65 -7.31 -7.80
CA LEU A 41 -2.97 -7.22 -9.21
C LEU A 41 -3.39 -8.60 -9.70
N GLU A 42 -4.43 -8.66 -10.52
CA GLU A 42 -4.97 -9.93 -11.02
C GLU A 42 -4.12 -10.53 -12.14
N ASP A 43 -3.30 -9.72 -12.82
CA ASP A 43 -2.58 -10.09 -14.05
C ASP A 43 -1.11 -9.66 -14.00
N GLU A 44 -0.23 -10.49 -14.57
CA GLU A 44 1.22 -10.23 -14.68
C GLU A 44 1.54 -9.05 -15.61
N GLU A 45 0.75 -8.83 -16.68
CA GLU A 45 0.95 -7.70 -17.62
C GLU A 45 0.92 -6.35 -16.88
N ARG A 46 0.02 -6.21 -15.89
CA ARG A 46 -0.08 -4.99 -15.07
C ARG A 46 1.15 -4.74 -14.21
N LEU A 47 1.89 -5.79 -13.85
CA LEU A 47 3.15 -5.64 -13.13
C LEU A 47 4.25 -5.12 -14.06
N GLU A 48 4.24 -5.50 -15.34
CA GLU A 48 5.19 -4.98 -16.33
C GLU A 48 4.94 -3.48 -16.55
N ASP A 49 3.68 -3.06 -16.72
CA ASP A 49 3.29 -1.64 -16.83
C ASP A 49 3.79 -0.79 -15.65
N LEU A 50 3.82 -1.36 -14.43
CA LEU A 50 4.35 -0.68 -13.24
C LEU A 50 5.86 -0.51 -13.28
N LYS A 51 6.59 -1.51 -13.79
CA LYS A 51 8.06 -1.48 -13.84
C LYS A 51 8.59 -0.50 -14.88
N GLU A 52 7.78 -0.15 -15.87
CA GLU A 52 8.13 0.83 -16.91
C GLU A 52 7.97 2.29 -16.43
N GLN A 53 7.40 2.53 -15.24
CA GLN A 53 7.17 3.86 -14.70
C GLN A 53 8.34 4.33 -13.83
N ASP A 54 8.86 5.53 -14.11
CA ASP A 54 9.94 6.16 -13.34
C ASP A 54 9.52 6.53 -11.91
N GLU A 55 8.26 6.93 -11.71
CA GLU A 55 7.71 7.30 -10.41
C GLU A 55 6.35 6.62 -10.21
N LEU A 56 6.18 5.96 -9.05
CA LEU A 56 4.95 5.28 -8.71
C LEU A 56 4.16 6.09 -7.70
N LEU A 57 3.00 6.58 -8.11
CA LEU A 57 2.09 7.29 -7.24
C LEU A 57 1.02 6.32 -6.69
N TYR A 58 1.01 6.11 -5.38
CA TYR A 58 -0.11 5.46 -4.72
C TYR A 58 -1.28 6.43 -4.61
N ASN A 59 -2.50 5.95 -4.89
CA ASN A 59 -3.76 6.67 -4.70
C ASN A 59 -4.78 5.70 -4.11
N GLY A 60 -5.22 5.93 -2.87
CA GLY A 60 -6.24 5.08 -2.27
C GLY A 60 -6.33 5.17 -0.75
N THR A 61 -6.95 4.15 -0.16
CA THR A 61 -7.23 4.09 1.27
C THR A 61 -5.98 3.86 2.11
N VAL A 62 -5.71 4.80 3.00
CA VAL A 62 -4.69 4.72 4.04
C VAL A 62 -5.33 4.54 5.42
N TYR A 63 -4.80 3.58 6.15
CA TYR A 63 -5.15 3.33 7.54
C TYR A 63 -4.14 3.98 8.49
N HIS A 64 -4.57 5.03 9.18
CA HIS A 64 -3.76 5.65 10.23
C HIS A 64 -3.95 4.90 11.55
N GLN A 65 -2.89 4.24 12.00
CA GLN A 65 -2.89 3.54 13.29
C GLN A 65 -3.04 4.54 14.45
N ARG A 66 -3.97 4.26 15.38
CA ARG A 66 -4.23 5.08 16.57
C ARG A 66 -4.05 4.22 17.82
N ARG A 67 -3.38 4.75 18.85
CA ARG A 67 -3.01 4.02 20.08
C ARG A 67 -4.20 3.48 20.92
N SER A 68 -5.43 3.91 20.66
CA SER A 68 -6.55 3.63 21.58
C SER A 68 -7.93 3.50 20.89
N ARG A 69 -7.98 3.37 19.56
CA ARG A 69 -9.23 3.31 18.77
C ARG A 69 -9.01 2.54 17.47
N GLU A 70 -10.12 2.22 16.79
CA GLU A 70 -10.14 1.80 15.38
C GLU A 70 -9.27 2.73 14.51
N PRO A 71 -8.56 2.18 13.52
CA PRO A 71 -7.70 2.95 12.64
C PRO A 71 -8.57 3.89 11.82
N ARG A 72 -8.08 5.10 11.60
CA ARG A 72 -8.79 6.05 10.73
C ARG A 72 -8.47 5.69 9.28
N LYS A 73 -9.50 5.43 8.48
CA LYS A 73 -9.42 5.41 7.02
C LYS A 73 -9.37 6.85 6.47
N ALA A 74 -8.51 7.10 5.50
CA ALA A 74 -8.47 8.33 4.71
C ALA A 74 -8.02 8.00 3.29
N GLU A 75 -8.51 8.72 2.29
CA GLU A 75 -7.95 8.64 0.93
C GLU A 75 -6.75 9.59 0.87
N GLU A 76 -5.58 9.07 0.52
CA GLU A 76 -4.36 9.86 0.35
C GLU A 76 -3.61 9.43 -0.92
N SER A 77 -2.76 10.33 -1.40
CA SER A 77 -1.90 10.11 -2.55
C SER A 77 -0.47 10.50 -2.23
N PHE A 78 0.50 9.64 -2.53
CA PHE A 78 1.91 9.88 -2.28
C PHE A 78 2.81 8.99 -3.15
N PRO A 79 4.03 9.45 -3.48
CA PRO A 79 5.00 8.63 -4.19
C PRO A 79 5.43 7.44 -3.32
N VAL A 80 5.66 6.30 -3.95
CA VAL A 80 6.07 5.05 -3.29
C VAL A 80 7.16 4.34 -4.08
N GLU A 81 7.86 3.46 -3.38
CA GLU A 81 8.83 2.54 -3.95
C GLU A 81 8.34 1.11 -3.74
N ILE A 82 8.41 0.28 -4.79
CA ILE A 82 8.12 -1.16 -4.67
C ILE A 82 9.28 -1.82 -3.92
N THR A 83 8.96 -2.49 -2.82
CA THR A 83 9.96 -3.16 -1.97
C THR A 83 10.00 -4.66 -2.20
N ASP A 84 8.87 -5.25 -2.60
CA ASP A 84 8.76 -6.70 -2.83
C ASP A 84 7.64 -6.99 -3.83
N VAL A 85 7.84 -8.03 -4.65
CA VAL A 85 6.83 -8.56 -5.55
C VAL A 85 6.79 -10.06 -5.39
N THR A 86 5.62 -10.59 -5.06
CA THR A 86 5.38 -12.02 -4.84
C THR A 86 4.26 -12.48 -5.77
N SER A 87 4.57 -13.41 -6.67
CA SER A 87 3.56 -14.07 -7.50
C SER A 87 2.75 -15.07 -6.70
N THR A 88 1.44 -15.04 -6.87
CA THR A 88 0.48 -15.91 -6.17
C THR A 88 -0.42 -16.63 -7.18
N GLY A 89 -1.13 -17.66 -6.74
CA GLY A 89 -2.10 -18.36 -7.60
C GLY A 89 -3.28 -17.51 -8.06
N MET A 90 -3.42 -16.26 -7.59
CA MET A 90 -4.48 -15.32 -7.96
C MET A 90 -3.94 -14.01 -8.56
N GLY A 91 -2.68 -14.00 -9.00
CA GLY A 91 -1.99 -12.83 -9.55
C GLY A 91 -0.84 -12.35 -8.66
N GLU A 92 -0.46 -11.09 -8.79
CA GLU A 92 0.75 -10.52 -8.18
C GLU A 92 0.43 -9.74 -6.90
N ARG A 93 1.16 -10.03 -5.81
CA ARG A 93 1.14 -9.24 -4.58
C ARG A 93 2.36 -8.34 -4.56
N ILE A 94 2.15 -7.03 -4.58
CA ILE A 94 3.19 -6.02 -4.55
C ILE A 94 3.17 -5.34 -3.18
N ALA A 95 4.31 -5.33 -2.50
CA ALA A 95 4.53 -4.53 -1.30
C ALA A 95 5.30 -3.27 -1.66
N PHE A 96 4.90 -2.15 -1.06
CA PHE A 96 5.51 -0.85 -1.30
C PHE A 96 5.67 -0.07 -0.01
N GLU A 97 6.59 0.91 -0.02
CA GLU A 97 6.82 1.85 1.06
C GLU A 97 6.87 3.28 0.49
N ALA A 98 6.34 4.24 1.24
CA ALA A 98 6.59 5.66 1.02
C ALA A 98 7.54 6.15 2.11
N VAL A 99 8.73 6.56 1.71
CA VAL A 99 9.63 7.26 2.61
C VAL A 99 9.19 8.73 2.60
N GLU A 100 8.56 9.21 3.68
CA GLU A 100 8.44 10.65 3.86
C GLU A 100 9.87 11.20 3.88
N HIS A 101 10.28 11.90 2.82
CA HIS A 101 11.50 12.68 2.88
C HIS A 101 11.32 13.75 3.96
N PRO A 102 12.31 13.92 4.84
CA PRO A 102 12.24 14.68 6.09
C PRO A 102 11.85 16.15 5.94
#